data_AF-A0A2S8NVZ3-F1
#
_entry.id   AF-A0A2S8NVZ3-F1
#
_cell.length_a   1.000
_cell.length_b   1.000
_cell.length_c   1.000
_cell.angle_alpha   90.00
_cell.angle_beta   90.00
_cell.angle_gamma   90.00
#
_symmetry.space_group_name_H-M   'P 1'
#
loop_
_entity.id
_entity.type
_entity.pdbx_description
1 polymer ?
#
loop_
_entity_poly.entity_id
_entity_poly.type
_entity_poly.pdbx_seq_one_letter_code
_entity_poly.pdbx_strand_id
1 'polypeptide(L)' 'MAKSDELVRYITQRVVHYIDTPKDERKDRAKRKEPWTMKWFGMIPFAVSLWVGKKEKAMDSQSHQRGSSDKR' A
#
# COMPACT_ATOMS: atom_id res chain seq x y z
N MET A 1 -25.19 32.90 41.06
CA MET A 1 -26.04 32.12 40.13
C MET A 1 -25.69 32.31 38.65
N ALA A 2 -25.31 33.50 38.17
CA ALA A 2 -25.03 33.73 36.74
C ALA A 2 -23.84 32.93 36.16
N LYS A 3 -22.78 32.73 36.96
CA LYS A 3 -21.52 32.13 36.50
C LYS A 3 -21.60 30.61 36.24
N SER A 4 -22.48 29.91 36.93
CA SER A 4 -22.72 28.47 36.70
C SER A 4 -23.49 28.23 35.40
N ASP A 5 -24.41 29.14 35.06
CA ASP A 5 -25.24 29.01 33.86
C ASP A 5 -24.44 29.27 32.57
N GLU A 6 -23.52 30.25 32.62
CA GLU A 6 -22.54 30.48 31.54
C GLU A 6 -21.60 29.27 31.33
N LEU A 7 -21.17 28.62 32.41
CA LEU A 7 -20.32 27.44 32.34
C LEU A 7 -21.06 26.26 31.70
N VAL A 8 -22.30 26.00 32.14
CA VAL A 8 -23.15 24.94 31.57
C VAL A 8 -23.38 25.21 30.08
N ARG A 9 -23.65 26.46 29.70
CA ARG A 9 -23.83 26.88 28.29
C ARG A 9 -22.58 26.68 27.45
N TYR A 10 -21.40 27.03 27.96
CA TYR A 10 -20.13 26.84 27.26
C TYR A 10 -19.83 25.35 27.02
N ILE A 11 -20.00 24.54 28.07
CA ILE A 11 -19.76 23.09 27.99
C ILE A 11 -20.72 22.46 26.98
N THR A 12 -22.00 22.79 27.01
CA THR A 12 -22.97 22.27 26.04
C THR A 12 -22.68 22.70 24.61
N GLN A 13 -22.33 23.97 24.37
CA GLN A 13 -21.94 24.44 23.03
C GLN A 13 -20.74 23.66 22.47
N ARG A 14 -19.73 23.40 23.30
CA ARG A 14 -18.54 22.63 22.91
C ARG A 14 -18.87 21.17 22.62
N VAL A 15 -19.75 20.57 23.42
CA VAL A 15 -20.17 19.17 23.28
C VAL A 15 -21.02 18.98 22.02
N VAL A 16 -21.98 19.86 21.74
CA VAL A 16 -22.81 19.80 20.52
C VAL A 16 -21.92 19.88 19.26
N HIS A 17 -21.00 20.85 19.21
CA HIS A 17 -20.05 20.98 18.11
C HIS A 17 -19.18 19.73 17.92
N TYR A 18 -18.91 18.97 19.00
CA TYR A 18 -18.12 17.74 18.92
C TYR A 18 -18.96 16.51 18.57
N ILE A 19 -20.24 16.48 18.95
CA ILE A 19 -21.20 15.40 18.66
C ILE A 19 -21.68 15.45 17.20
N ASP A 20 -21.80 16.64 16.63
CA ASP A 20 -22.12 16.81 15.21
C ASP A 20 -20.92 16.46 14.31
N THR A 21 -19.68 16.54 14.84
CA THR A 21 -18.44 16.32 14.08
C THR A 21 -17.46 15.25 14.64
N PRO A 22 -17.85 14.04 15.11
CA PRO A 22 -16.89 13.07 15.64
C PRO A 22 -16.47 11.98 14.64
N LYS A 23 -17.08 11.88 13.43
CA LYS A 23 -16.84 10.71 12.55
C LYS A 23 -16.50 11.00 11.09
N ASP A 24 -16.74 12.20 10.57
CA ASP A 24 -16.53 12.46 9.14
C ASP A 24 -15.08 12.84 8.80
N GLU A 25 -14.39 13.64 9.61
CA GLU A 25 -13.05 14.11 9.25
C GLU A 25 -11.90 13.11 9.49
N ARG A 26 -12.10 12.11 10.36
CA ARG A 26 -11.05 11.09 10.63
C ARG A 26 -10.98 10.03 9.54
N LYS A 27 -12.06 9.83 8.80
CA LYS A 27 -12.12 8.85 7.71
C LYS A 27 -11.47 9.39 6.44
N ASP A 28 -11.57 10.68 6.14
CA ASP A 28 -11.08 11.21 4.86
C ASP A 28 -9.55 11.38 4.79
N ARG A 29 -8.87 11.52 5.94
CA ARG A 29 -7.40 11.45 6.00
C ARG A 29 -6.85 10.02 5.99
N ALA A 30 -7.63 9.04 6.47
CA ALA A 30 -7.22 7.63 6.48
C ALA A 30 -7.53 6.89 5.17
N LYS A 31 -8.54 7.34 4.41
CA LYS A 31 -8.99 6.72 3.16
C LYS A 31 -8.10 7.00 1.95
N ARG A 32 -7.21 8.00 2.01
CA ARG A 32 -6.29 8.33 0.91
C ARG A 32 -4.92 7.66 1.03
N LYS A 33 -4.83 6.54 1.75
CA LYS A 33 -3.67 5.66 1.60
C LYS A 33 -3.87 4.89 0.31
N GLU A 34 -3.15 5.27 -0.73
CA GLU A 34 -3.16 4.52 -1.98
C GLU A 34 -2.91 3.03 -1.68
N PRO A 35 -3.72 2.12 -2.25
CA PRO A 35 -3.53 0.70 -2.09
C PRO A 35 -2.09 0.34 -2.45
N TRP A 36 -1.43 -0.45 -1.61
CA TRP A 36 -0.07 -0.94 -1.91
C TRP A 36 -0.03 -1.66 -3.26
N THR A 37 -1.12 -2.32 -3.66
CA THR A 37 -1.32 -2.89 -4.99
C THR A 37 -1.13 -1.88 -6.13
N MET A 38 -1.61 -0.63 -5.98
CA MET A 38 -1.42 0.42 -7.00
C MET A 38 0.06 0.81 -7.13
N LYS A 39 0.78 0.85 -6.01
CA LYS A 39 2.21 1.22 -5.97
C LYS A 39 3.13 0.20 -6.63
N TRP A 40 2.73 -1.07 -6.65
CA TRP A 40 3.54 -2.18 -7.23
C TRP A 40 2.93 -2.77 -8.49
N PHE A 41 1.82 -2.22 -8.98
CA PHE A 41 1.28 -2.52 -10.30
C PHE A 41 2.36 -2.15 -11.34
N GLY A 42 2.70 -3.08 -12.23
CA GLY A 42 3.82 -2.92 -13.17
C GLY A 42 5.12 -3.57 -12.69
N MET A 43 5.59 -3.29 -11.47
CA MET A 43 6.84 -3.90 -10.95
C MET A 43 6.70 -5.40 -10.71
N ILE A 44 5.55 -5.86 -10.19
CA ILE A 44 5.27 -7.28 -9.96
C ILE A 44 5.30 -8.09 -11.29
N PRO A 45 4.48 -7.77 -12.31
CA PRO A 45 4.53 -8.50 -13.58
C PRO A 45 5.88 -8.37 -14.30
N PHE A 46 6.58 -7.24 -14.16
CA PHE A 46 7.93 -7.04 -14.70
C PHE A 46 8.97 -7.96 -14.03
N ALA A 47 8.96 -8.06 -12.70
CA ALA A 47 9.86 -8.97 -11.99
C ALA A 47 9.58 -10.44 -12.37
N VAL A 48 8.29 -10.81 -12.52
CA VAL A 48 7.89 -12.15 -12.95
C VAL A 48 8.36 -12.43 -14.38
N SER A 49 8.21 -11.50 -15.33
CA SER A 49 8.64 -11.71 -16.72
C SER A 49 10.16 -11.91 -16.84
N LEU A 50 10.95 -11.15 -16.08
CA LEU A 50 12.41 -11.33 -16.00
C LEU A 50 12.79 -12.71 -15.45
N TRP A 51 12.04 -13.22 -14.48
CA TRP A 51 12.33 -14.50 -13.85
C TRP A 51 12.00 -15.68 -14.77
N VAL A 52 10.88 -15.61 -15.49
CA VAL A 52 10.48 -16.60 -16.50
C VAL A 52 11.49 -16.63 -17.64
N GLY A 53 11.88 -15.46 -18.19
CA GLY A 53 12.86 -15.39 -19.27
C GLY A 53 14.24 -15.94 -18.87
N LYS A 54 14.65 -15.81 -17.60
CA LYS A 54 15.94 -16.34 -17.12
C LYS A 54 15.98 -17.88 -17.08
N LYS A 55 14.84 -18.53 -16.87
CA LYS A 55 14.74 -20.01 -16.89
C LYS A 55 15.00 -20.57 -18.29
N GLU A 56 14.54 -19.86 -19.32
CA GLU A 56 14.75 -20.25 -20.72
C GLU A 56 16.21 -20.14 -21.13
N LYS A 57 16.90 -19.05 -20.75
CA LYS A 57 18.32 -18.85 -21.09
C LYS A 57 19.25 -19.82 -20.34
N ALA A 58 18.90 -20.19 -19.11
CA ALA A 58 19.66 -21.18 -18.34
C ALA A 58 19.56 -22.60 -18.94
N MET A 59 18.44 -22.93 -19.60
CA MET A 59 18.23 -24.23 -20.24
C MET A 59 18.94 -24.35 -21.60
N ASP A 60 19.00 -23.25 -22.37
CA ASP A 60 19.71 -23.24 -23.66
C ASP A 60 21.24 -23.29 -23.50
N SER A 61 21.78 -22.59 -22.49
CA SER A 61 23.24 -22.49 -22.25
C SER A 61 23.88 -23.82 -21.82
N GLN A 62 23.09 -24.77 -21.30
CA GLN A 62 23.60 -26.03 -20.78
C GLN A 62 23.68 -27.14 -21.85
N SER A 63 23.04 -26.94 -23.00
CA SER A 63 23.05 -27.89 -24.12
C SER A 63 24.32 -27.78 -24.99
N HIS A 64 24.95 -26.59 -25.05
CA HIS A 64 26.08 -26.35 -25.95
C HIS A 64 27.45 -26.78 -25.40
N GLN A 65 27.57 -27.08 -24.10
CA GLN A 65 28.85 -27.42 -23.46
C GLN A 65 29.15 -28.93 -23.41
N ARG A 66 28.19 -29.80 -23.75
CA ARG A 66 28.38 -31.27 -23.72
C ARG A 66 29.01 -31.87 -24.99
N GLY A 67 29.22 -31.08 -26.04
CA GLY A 67 29.72 -31.57 -27.33
C GLY A 67 31.22 -31.45 -27.61
N SER A 68 32.02 -30.85 -26.70
CA SER A 68 33.43 -30.50 -26.99
C SER A 68 34.48 -31.25 -26.15
N SER A 69 34.09 -32.31 -25.41
CA SER A 69 35.03 -33.08 -24.56
C SER A 69 35.25 -34.53 -24.97
N ASP A 70 34.89 -34.91 -26.20
CA ASP A 70 35.17 -36.25 -26.73
C ASP A 70 35.95 -36.17 -28.05
N LYS A 71 37.18 -35.63 -27.95
CA LYS A 71 38.18 -35.73 -29.01
C LYS A 71 39.57 -35.75 -28.38
N ARG A 72 39.92 -36.90 -27.81
CA ARG A 72 41.30 -37.33 -27.55
C ARG A 72 41.48 -38.74 -28.09
#